data_AF-A0A453NWH9-F1
#
_entry.id   AF-A0A453NWH9-F1
#
_cell.length_a   1.000
_cell.length_b   1.000
_cell.length_c   1.000
_cell.angle_alpha   90.00
_cell.angle_beta   90.00
_cell.angle_gamma   90.00
#
_symmetry.space_group_name_H-M   'P 1'
#
loop_
_entity.id
_entity.type
_entity.pdbx_description
1 polymer ?
#
loop_
_entity_poly.entity_id
_entity_poly.type
_entity_poly.pdbx_seq_one_letter_code
_entity_poly.pdbx_strand_id
1 'polypeptide(L)'
;MTAPADKGKKAKTDTDVGEENEQIDGALVLSIERLQEIQDELEKVNEEASDKVLEVEQKYSEIRRPVYLRRCDIIKTIPDFWLTAFLSHPLLSELLTEEDQKDVQVLGIC
;
A
#
# COMPACT_ATOMS: atom_id res chain seq x y z
N MET A 1 -37.45 64.96 -14.81
CA MET A 1 -36.45 63.90 -14.62
C MET A 1 -35.14 64.43 -15.17
N THR A 2 -34.23 64.82 -14.29
CA THR A 2 -33.07 65.68 -14.57
C THR A 2 -31.77 64.86 -14.54
N ALA A 3 -30.96 65.02 -15.59
CA ALA A 3 -29.50 64.83 -15.78
C ALA A 3 -28.74 63.62 -15.16
N PRO A 4 -27.80 62.99 -15.90
CA PRO A 4 -26.82 62.06 -15.35
C PRO A 4 -25.60 62.78 -14.72
N ALA A 5 -25.04 62.12 -13.71
CA ALA A 5 -24.03 62.61 -12.79
C ALA A 5 -22.59 62.63 -13.34
N ASP A 6 -21.86 63.57 -12.75
CA ASP A 6 -20.49 64.02 -12.98
C ASP A 6 -19.40 62.96 -12.67
N LYS A 7 -18.36 62.92 -13.51
CA LYS A 7 -17.15 62.12 -13.34
C LYS A 7 -16.18 62.81 -12.38
N GLY A 8 -16.13 62.37 -11.13
CA GLY A 8 -15.20 62.86 -10.12
C GLY A 8 -14.13 61.84 -9.70
N LYS A 9 -12.88 62.11 -10.15
CA LYS A 9 -11.57 61.78 -9.54
C LYS A 9 -11.23 60.35 -9.09
N LYS A 10 -10.31 59.74 -9.85
CA LYS A 10 -9.35 58.74 -9.36
C LYS A 10 -8.43 59.37 -8.30
N ALA A 11 -8.32 58.75 -7.14
CA ALA A 11 -7.18 58.87 -6.25
C ALA A 11 -6.58 57.48 -6.05
N LYS A 12 -5.29 57.36 -6.37
CA LYS A 12 -4.45 56.17 -6.20
C LYS A 12 -3.47 56.52 -5.08
N THR A 13 -3.45 55.72 -4.03
CA THR A 13 -2.42 55.61 -2.98
C THR A 13 -2.74 54.26 -2.33
N ASP A 14 -2.19 53.14 -2.80
CA ASP A 14 -0.81 52.66 -2.63
C ASP A 14 -0.51 52.31 -1.17
N THR A 15 -0.05 51.07 -0.99
CA THR A 15 0.51 50.46 0.23
C THR A 15 -0.43 50.24 1.41
N ASP A 16 -0.93 49.02 1.56
CA ASP A 16 -0.50 48.16 2.68
C ASP A 16 -0.79 46.70 2.30
N VAL A 17 0.16 46.09 1.58
CA VAL A 17 0.36 44.64 1.67
C VAL A 17 1.07 44.46 3.01
N GLY A 18 0.28 44.56 4.09
CA GLY A 18 0.72 44.23 5.42
C GLY A 18 0.86 42.73 5.45
N GLU A 19 2.07 42.27 5.13
CA GLU A 19 2.56 40.93 5.35
C GLU A 19 2.03 40.44 6.71
N GLU A 20 1.06 39.53 6.68
CA GLU A 20 0.80 38.64 7.82
C GLU A 20 2.08 37.83 7.96
N ASN A 21 3.05 38.41 8.67
CA ASN A 21 4.25 37.77 9.12
C ASN A 21 3.74 36.72 10.12
N GLU A 22 3.47 35.52 9.61
CA GLU A 22 3.15 34.31 10.38
C GLU A 22 4.33 34.05 11.33
N GLN A 23 4.36 34.79 12.44
CA GLN A 23 5.20 34.48 13.58
C GLN A 23 4.68 33.16 14.12
N ILE A 24 5.31 32.07 13.68
CA ILE A 24 5.05 30.75 14.22
C ILE A 24 5.29 30.82 15.73
N ASP A 25 4.24 30.57 16.50
CA ASP A 25 4.28 30.58 17.95
C ASP A 25 5.38 29.60 18.43
N GLY A 26 6.35 30.09 19.20
CA GLY A 26 7.44 29.26 19.73
C GLY A 26 6.93 28.07 20.55
N ALA A 27 5.76 28.20 21.20
CA ALA A 27 5.13 27.09 21.91
C ALA A 27 4.57 26.02 20.96
N LEU A 28 4.09 26.43 19.77
CA LEU A 28 3.67 25.52 18.72
C LEU A 28 4.85 24.74 18.16
N VAL A 29 6.00 25.40 17.92
CA VAL A 29 7.23 24.73 17.46
C VAL A 29 7.68 23.65 18.44
N LEU A 30 7.77 23.97 19.73
CA LEU A 30 8.15 23.00 20.77
C LEU A 30 7.16 21.82 20.86
N SER A 31 5.88 22.07 20.63
CA SER A 31 4.86 21.02 20.63
C SER A 31 5.00 20.07 19.43
N ILE A 32 5.38 20.61 18.26
CA ILE A 32 5.64 19.84 17.04
C ILE A 32 6.92 19.01 17.21
N GLU A 33 7.99 19.58 17.79
CA GLU A 33 9.23 18.84 18.07
C GLU A 33 8.97 17.64 18.98
N ARG A 34 8.22 17.84 20.06
CA ARG A 34 7.84 16.74 20.97
C ARG A 34 6.96 15.68 20.29
N LEU A 35 6.09 16.08 19.37
CA LEU A 35 5.28 15.15 18.59
C LEU A 35 6.17 14.33 17.64
N GLN A 36 7.17 14.96 17.03
CA GLN A 36 8.11 14.27 16.15
C GLN A 36 8.90 13.20 16.92
N GLU A 37 9.37 13.50 18.14
CA GLU A 37 10.04 12.50 18.98
C GLU A 37 9.16 11.25 19.21
N ILE A 38 7.86 11.45 19.47
CA ILE A 38 6.92 10.34 19.66
C ILE A 38 6.68 9.57 18.35
N GLN A 39 6.63 10.27 17.21
CA GLN A 39 6.49 9.63 15.90
C GLN A 39 7.71 8.78 15.54
N ASP A 40 8.91 9.25 15.87
CA ASP A 40 10.16 8.51 15.67
C ASP A 40 10.20 7.25 16.57
N GLU A 41 9.73 7.35 17.82
CA GLU A 41 9.56 6.19 18.69
C GLU A 41 8.55 5.18 18.12
N LEU A 42 7.43 5.65 17.57
CA LEU A 42 6.41 4.81 16.94
C LEU A 42 6.97 4.10 15.70
N GLU A 43 7.72 4.82 14.85
CA GLU A 43 8.33 4.26 13.66
C GLU A 43 9.32 3.15 14.02
N LYS A 44 10.15 3.37 15.05
CA LYS A 44 11.07 2.34 15.55
C LYS A 44 10.34 1.08 16.02
N VAL A 45 9.22 1.22 16.73
CA VAL A 45 8.41 0.06 17.15
C VAL A 45 7.81 -0.67 15.94
N ASN A 46 7.38 0.06 14.92
CA ASN A 46 6.82 -0.52 13.71
C ASN A 46 7.87 -1.24 12.86
N GLU A 47 9.09 -0.72 12.81
CA GLU A 47 10.24 -1.37 12.16
C GLU A 47 10.57 -2.69 12.88
N GLU A 48 10.69 -2.68 14.21
CA GLU A 48 10.96 -3.90 14.99
C GLU A 48 9.85 -4.96 14.81
N ALA A 49 8.59 -4.54 14.73
CA ALA A 49 7.48 -5.45 14.47
C ALA A 49 7.57 -6.07 13.07
N SER A 50 7.93 -5.26 12.07
CA SER A 50 8.09 -5.68 10.68
C SER A 50 9.25 -6.68 10.53
N ASP A 51 10.38 -6.43 11.19
CA ASP A 51 11.52 -7.36 11.23
C ASP A 51 11.14 -8.70 11.86
N LYS A 52 10.42 -8.70 12.98
CA LYS A 52 9.94 -9.94 13.62
C LYS A 52 8.99 -10.73 12.73
N VAL A 53 8.11 -10.06 11.99
CA VAL A 53 7.23 -10.72 11.01
C VAL A 53 8.08 -11.37 9.92
N LEU A 54 9.06 -10.65 9.38
CA LEU A 54 9.95 -11.15 8.34
C LEU A 54 10.76 -12.37 8.82
N GLU A 55 11.34 -12.32 10.03
CA GLU A 55 12.07 -13.45 10.61
C GLU A 55 11.19 -14.70 10.74
N VAL A 56 9.94 -14.53 11.20
CA VAL A 56 8.97 -15.62 11.29
C VAL A 56 8.65 -16.18 9.91
N GLU A 57 8.40 -15.32 8.92
CA GLU A 57 8.12 -15.74 7.55
C GLU A 57 9.28 -16.52 6.93
N GLN A 58 10.51 -16.03 7.08
CA GLN A 58 11.72 -16.70 6.60
C GLN A 58 11.90 -18.07 7.25
N LYS A 59 11.82 -18.14 8.59
CA LYS A 59 11.94 -19.39 9.34
C LYS A 59 10.94 -20.43 8.86
N TYR A 60 9.66 -20.05 8.72
CA TYR A 60 8.64 -21.01 8.29
C TYR A 60 8.69 -21.29 6.78
N SER A 61 9.22 -20.38 5.96
CA SER A 61 9.50 -20.64 4.55
C SER A 61 10.49 -21.79 4.40
N GLU A 62 11.60 -21.76 5.15
CA GLU A 62 12.62 -22.81 5.14
C GLU A 62 12.07 -24.16 5.63
N ILE A 63 11.25 -24.15 6.69
CA ILE A 63 10.61 -25.37 7.22
C ILE A 63 9.59 -25.94 6.23
N ARG A 64 8.79 -25.07 5.57
CA ARG A 64 7.77 -25.49 4.60
C ARG A 64 8.38 -26.04 3.32
N ARG A 65 9.51 -25.50 2.85
CA ARG A 65 10.14 -25.89 1.59
C ARG A 65 10.34 -27.41 1.42
N PRO A 66 11.00 -28.15 2.32
CA PRO A 66 11.17 -29.60 2.16
C PRO A 66 9.85 -30.38 2.30
N VAL A 67 8.85 -29.82 2.99
CA VAL A 67 7.50 -30.41 3.04
C VAL A 67 6.81 -30.26 1.70
N TYR A 68 6.89 -29.08 1.08
CA TYR A 68 6.38 -28.86 -0.26
C TYR A 68 7.07 -29.79 -1.24
N LEU A 69 8.40 -29.83 -1.32
CA LEU A 69 9.13 -30.72 -2.23
C LEU A 69 8.66 -32.18 -2.13
N ARG A 70 8.53 -32.73 -0.90
CA ARG A 70 8.01 -34.09 -0.70
C ARG A 70 6.57 -34.24 -1.17
N ARG A 71 5.70 -33.26 -0.90
CA ARG A 71 4.33 -33.23 -1.42
C ARG A 71 4.31 -33.22 -2.94
N CYS A 72 5.22 -32.46 -3.57
CA CYS A 72 5.34 -32.35 -5.02
C CYS A 72 5.72 -33.66 -5.67
N ASP A 73 6.67 -34.38 -5.08
CA ASP A 73 7.09 -35.67 -5.60
C ASP A 73 5.95 -36.71 -5.54
N ILE A 74 5.10 -36.63 -4.51
CA ILE A 74 3.89 -37.45 -4.44
C ILE A 74 2.87 -37.01 -5.50
N ILE A 75 2.59 -35.71 -5.62
CA ILE A 75 1.61 -35.17 -6.58
C ILE A 75 1.97 -35.56 -8.02
N LYS A 76 3.26 -35.55 -8.39
CA LYS A 76 3.73 -36.00 -9.72
C LYS A 76 3.36 -37.45 -10.06
N THR A 77 3.09 -38.29 -9.05
CA THR A 77 2.66 -39.67 -9.27
C THR A 77 1.16 -39.82 -9.53
N ILE A 78 0.38 -38.76 -9.31
CA ILE A 78 -1.08 -38.75 -9.47
C ILE A 78 -1.41 -38.11 -10.82
N PRO A 79 -1.93 -38.87 -11.80
CA PRO A 79 -2.36 -38.32 -13.08
C PRO A 79 -3.44 -37.24 -12.90
N ASP A 80 -3.37 -36.18 -13.69
CA ASP A 80 -4.36 -35.10 -13.75
C ASP A 80 -4.68 -34.41 -12.42
N PHE A 81 -3.77 -34.47 -11.43
CA PHE A 81 -4.01 -33.94 -10.09
C PHE A 81 -4.40 -32.46 -10.09
N TRP A 82 -3.57 -31.60 -10.69
CA TRP A 82 -3.82 -30.16 -10.70
C TRP A 82 -5.06 -29.82 -11.52
N LEU A 83 -5.25 -30.43 -12.68
CA LEU A 83 -6.45 -30.24 -13.50
C LEU A 83 -7.72 -30.56 -12.70
N THR A 84 -7.73 -31.70 -12.01
CA THR A 84 -8.84 -32.12 -11.14
C THR A 84 -9.05 -31.13 -9.99
N ALA A 85 -7.97 -30.69 -9.33
CA ALA A 85 -8.04 -29.75 -8.22
C ALA A 85 -8.63 -28.40 -8.65
N PHE A 86 -8.18 -27.84 -9.77
CA PHE A 86 -8.68 -26.57 -10.28
C PHE A 86 -10.14 -26.65 -10.75
N LEU A 87 -10.52 -27.72 -11.45
CA LEU A 87 -11.90 -27.93 -11.88
C LEU A 87 -12.86 -28.16 -10.70
N SER A 88 -12.35 -28.64 -9.56
CA SER A 88 -13.16 -28.82 -8.34
C SER A 88 -13.39 -27.52 -7.55
N HIS A 89 -12.66 -26.44 -7.86
CA HIS A 89 -12.75 -25.19 -7.13
C HIS A 89 -13.65 -24.18 -7.87
N PRO A 90 -14.78 -23.72 -7.28
CA PRO A 90 -15.81 -22.94 -7.98
C PRO A 90 -15.28 -21.72 -8.75
N LEU A 91 -14.38 -20.95 -8.15
CA LEU A 91 -13.83 -19.75 -8.80
C LEU A 91 -12.73 -20.04 -9.82
N LEU A 92 -12.02 -21.16 -9.68
CA LEU A 92 -10.88 -21.46 -10.55
C LEU A 92 -11.31 -22.27 -11.77
N SER A 93 -12.35 -23.09 -11.64
CA SER A 93 -12.97 -23.79 -12.75
C SER A 93 -13.56 -22.85 -13.79
N GLU A 94 -14.10 -21.71 -13.36
CA GLU A 94 -14.63 -20.67 -14.25
C GLU A 94 -13.53 -19.90 -14.99
N LEU A 95 -12.31 -19.84 -14.43
CA LEU A 95 -11.18 -19.12 -15.00
C LEU A 95 -10.40 -19.95 -16.03
N LEU A 96 -10.51 -21.28 -15.98
CA LEU A 96 -9.77 -22.19 -16.85
C LEU A 96 -10.42 -22.33 -18.22
N THR A 97 -9.74 -21.88 -19.27
CA THR A 97 -10.12 -22.16 -20.65
C THR A 97 -9.70 -23.57 -21.09
N GLU A 98 -10.25 -24.06 -22.21
CA GLU A 98 -9.84 -25.35 -22.79
C GLU A 98 -8.37 -25.40 -23.21
N GLU A 99 -7.75 -24.24 -23.47
CA GLU A 99 -6.33 -24.11 -23.76
C GLU A 99 -5.49 -24.25 -22.47
N ASP A 100 -5.88 -23.56 -21.40
CA ASP A 100 -5.19 -23.62 -20.09
C ASP A 100 -5.21 -25.02 -19.48
N GLN A 101 -6.26 -25.81 -19.72
CA GLN A 101 -6.38 -27.17 -19.19
C GLN A 101 -5.25 -28.09 -19.66
N LYS A 102 -4.66 -27.84 -20.84
CA LYS A 102 -3.51 -28.59 -21.37
C LYS A 102 -2.21 -28.23 -20.67
N ASP A 103 -2.08 -26.97 -20.24
CA ASP A 103 -0.87 -26.46 -19.59
C ASP A 103 -0.87 -26.71 -18.08
N VAL A 104 -2.06 -26.76 -17.45
CA VAL A 104 -2.24 -27.11 -16.04
C VAL A 104 -1.75 -28.53 -15.70
N GLN A 105 -1.71 -29.43 -16.68
CA GLN A 105 -1.10 -30.77 -16.52
C GLN A 105 0.43 -30.72 -16.37
N VAL A 106 1.09 -29.69 -16.93
CA VAL A 106 2.56 -29.53 -16.94
C VAL A 106 3.03 -28.62 -15.80
N LEU A 107 2.10 -27.86 -15.22
CA LEU A 107 2.35 -26.95 -14.11
C LEU A 107 2.80 -27.75 -12.87
N GLY A 108 4.11 -27.70 -12.62
CA GLY A 108 4.73 -28.12 -11.37
C GLY A 108 4.39 -27.15 -10.24
N ILE A 109 3.09 -26.90 -9.98
CA ILE A 109 2.62 -26.01 -8.92
C ILE A 109 2.99 -26.61 -7.58
N CYS A 110 4.14 -26.17 -7.09
CA CYS A 110 4.87 -26.78 -6.03
C CYS A 110 6.17 -26.00 -5.82
#